data_AF-A0A7S0FZI1-F1
#
_entry.id   AF-A0A7S0FZI1-F1
#
_cell.length_a   1.000
_cell.length_b   1.000
_cell.length_c   1.000
_cell.angle_alpha   90.00
_cell.angle_beta   90.00
_cell.angle_gamma   90.00
#
_symmetry.space_group_name_H-M   'P 1'
#
loop_
_entity.id
_entity.type
_entity.pdbx_description
1 polymer ?
#
loop_
_entity_poly.entity_id
_entity_poly.type
_entity_poly.pdbx_seq_one_letter_code
_entity_poly.pdbx_strand_id
1 'polypeptide(L)'
;FALLPVLVIMFAMLLMNITSDMAETEFSLKRYNQFKIERRTLKGGISYFVKSGFDRKYNGQDLRRVEARVVTAYVSQVANLCQGEQLQKQRLIDASNSILMSRTDRQKYRAKADTLLQENCLEYKRLQTMGVVN
;
A
#
# COMPACT_ATOMS: atom_id res chain seq x y z
N PHE A 1 9.17 9.45 -39.23
CA PHE A 1 8.91 10.73 -38.54
C PHE A 1 7.52 10.85 -37.90
N ALA A 2 6.56 9.94 -38.13
CA ALA A 2 5.19 10.06 -37.59
C ALA A 2 4.97 9.53 -36.15
N LEU A 3 5.96 8.87 -35.54
CA LEU A 3 5.82 8.29 -34.19
C LEU A 3 6.28 9.21 -33.05
N LEU A 4 7.09 10.23 -33.37
CA LEU A 4 7.60 11.19 -32.40
C LEU A 4 6.48 11.92 -31.62
N PRO A 5 5.42 12.46 -32.25
CA PRO A 5 4.36 13.16 -31.50
C PRO A 5 3.58 12.23 -30.57
N VAL A 6 3.38 10.96 -30.95
CA VAL A 6 2.68 9.97 -30.11
C VAL A 6 3.51 9.61 -28.87
N LEU A 7 4.82 9.44 -29.04
CA LEU A 7 5.73 9.16 -27.92
C LEU A 7 5.81 10.32 -26.92
N VAL A 8 5.80 11.57 -27.41
CA VAL A 8 5.79 12.76 -26.55
C VAL A 8 4.50 12.84 -25.73
N ILE A 9 3.35 12.53 -26.32
CA ILE A 9 2.06 12.51 -25.61
C ILE A 9 2.04 11.39 -24.56
N MET A 10 2.51 10.19 -24.91
CA MET A 10 2.59 9.08 -23.96
C MET A 10 3.51 9.41 -22.78
N PHE A 11 4.65 10.05 -23.05
CA PHE A 11 5.58 10.48 -22.01
C PHE A 11 4.98 11.59 -21.14
N ALA A 12 4.30 12.58 -21.73
CA ALA A 12 3.61 13.64 -21.00
C ALA A 12 2.50 13.07 -20.08
N MET A 13 1.75 12.07 -20.54
CA MET A 13 0.75 11.37 -19.72
C MET A 13 1.40 10.63 -18.53
N LEU A 14 2.54 9.99 -18.73
CA LEU A 14 3.29 9.34 -17.64
C LEU A 14 3.80 10.37 -16.62
N LEU A 15 4.30 11.52 -17.08
CA LEU A 15 4.76 12.60 -16.19
C LEU A 15 3.62 13.23 -15.37
N MET A 16 2.44 13.42 -15.97
CA MET A 16 1.27 13.97 -15.27
C MET A 16 0.84 13.08 -14.10
N ASN A 17 0.86 11.74 -14.27
CA ASN A 17 0.54 10.77 -13.21
C ASN A 17 1.54 10.79 -12.03
N ILE A 18 2.79 11.18 -12.27
CA ILE A 18 3.81 11.28 -11.21
C ILE A 18 3.58 12.54 -10.36
N THR A 19 3.11 13.63 -10.99
CA THR A 19 2.88 14.91 -10.32
C THR A 19 1.52 15.04 -9.64
N SER A 20 0.49 14.31 -10.07
CA SER A 20 -0.86 14.38 -9.50
C SER A 20 -0.96 13.80 -8.09
N ASP A 21 -0.02 12.94 -7.68
CA ASP A 21 0.08 12.43 -6.30
C ASP A 21 0.73 13.46 -5.33
N MET A 22 1.23 14.58 -5.87
CA MET A 22 1.84 15.68 -5.10
C MET A 22 0.87 16.84 -4.83
N ALA A 23 -0.37 16.77 -5.32
CA ALA A 23 -1.38 17.79 -5.12
C ALA A 23 -1.94 17.73 -3.69
N GLU A 24 -1.65 18.76 -2.88
CA GLU A 24 -2.26 19.08 -1.57
C GLU A 24 -2.51 17.90 -0.61
N THR A 25 -1.67 16.86 -0.63
CA THR A 25 -1.80 15.79 0.35
C THR A 25 -1.48 16.37 1.74
N GLU A 26 -2.48 16.35 2.62
CA GLU A 26 -2.39 16.89 3.99
C GLU A 26 -1.51 16.00 4.88
N PHE A 27 -1.35 14.74 4.47
CA PHE A 27 -0.56 13.71 5.13
C PHE A 27 0.09 12.76 4.11
N SER A 28 1.04 11.96 4.57
CA SER A 28 1.61 10.84 3.84
C SER A 28 1.78 9.62 4.74
N LEU A 29 1.60 8.42 4.20
CA LEU A 29 1.87 7.15 4.91
C LEU A 29 3.36 6.79 4.90
N LYS A 30 4.18 7.52 4.13
CA LYS A 30 5.63 7.35 4.06
C LYS A 30 6.32 8.68 4.38
N ARG A 31 7.53 8.59 4.93
CA ARG A 31 8.34 9.77 5.23
C ARG A 31 8.90 10.35 3.94
N TYR A 32 8.66 11.63 3.71
CA TYR A 32 9.24 12.39 2.60
C TYR A 32 9.80 13.72 3.10
N ASN A 33 10.66 14.38 2.32
CA ASN A 33 11.29 15.65 2.71
C ASN A 33 10.28 16.74 3.10
N GLN A 34 9.10 16.74 2.50
CA GLN A 34 8.03 17.69 2.82
C GLN A 34 7.15 17.25 4.02
N PHE A 35 7.13 15.95 4.35
CA PHE A 35 6.34 15.36 5.43
C PHE A 35 7.29 14.82 6.51
N LYS A 36 7.81 15.71 7.36
CA LYS A 36 8.86 15.36 8.35
C LYS A 36 8.33 15.01 9.73
N ILE A 37 7.13 15.46 10.08
CA ILE A 37 6.57 15.32 11.42
C ILE A 37 5.74 14.04 11.46
N GLU A 38 6.14 13.08 12.29
CA GLU A 38 5.38 11.85 12.52
C GLU A 38 4.25 12.10 13.51
N ARG A 39 3.08 11.53 13.20
CA ARG A 39 1.90 11.49 14.04
C ARG A 39 1.31 10.09 14.03
N ARG A 40 0.44 9.80 14.99
CA ARG A 40 -0.31 8.54 15.06
C ARG A 40 -1.79 8.80 15.19
N THR A 41 -2.59 8.04 14.44
CA THR A 41 -4.04 8.13 14.52
C THR A 41 -4.54 7.64 15.88
N LEU A 42 -5.61 8.23 16.40
CA LEU A 42 -6.24 7.75 17.63
C LEU A 42 -6.80 6.33 17.44
N LYS A 43 -7.35 6.04 16.26
CA LYS A 43 -7.87 4.72 15.90
C LYS A 43 -6.76 3.87 15.28
N GLY A 44 -6.34 2.79 15.94
CA GLY A 44 -5.38 1.82 15.40
C GLY A 44 -3.90 2.22 15.50
N GLY A 45 -3.58 3.43 15.98
CA GLY A 45 -2.19 3.85 16.21
C GLY A 45 -1.35 3.91 14.94
N ILE A 46 -1.96 4.19 13.79
CA ILE A 46 -1.32 4.16 12.47
C ILE A 46 -0.41 5.38 12.35
N SER A 47 0.88 5.16 12.09
CA SER A 47 1.84 6.23 11.86
C SER A 47 1.62 6.89 10.50
N TYR A 48 1.60 8.22 10.49
CA TYR A 48 1.52 9.05 9.29
C TYR A 48 2.38 10.31 9.45
N PHE A 49 2.75 10.93 8.34
CA PHE A 49 3.66 12.07 8.29
C PHE A 49 2.95 13.31 7.76
N VAL A 50 3.19 14.46 8.38
CA VAL A 50 2.56 15.73 8.03
C VAL A 50 3.59 16.84 7.78
N LYS A 51 3.14 17.90 7.10
CA LYS A 51 3.93 19.13 6.88
C LYS A 51 4.00 19.96 8.16
N SER A 52 4.97 20.86 8.26
CA SER A 52 5.03 21.85 9.34
C SER A 52 3.76 22.71 9.38
N GLY A 53 3.26 23.02 10.57
CA GLY A 53 2.04 23.83 10.74
C GLY A 53 0.73 23.06 10.64
N PHE A 54 0.78 21.73 10.48
CA PHE A 54 -0.41 20.87 10.44
C PHE A 54 -1.34 21.09 11.64
N ASP A 55 -0.81 21.17 12.86
CA ASP A 55 -1.61 21.34 14.09
C ASP A 55 -2.29 22.72 14.18
N ARG A 56 -1.76 23.73 13.48
CA ARG A 56 -2.41 25.05 13.37
C ARG A 56 -3.58 25.02 12.39
N LYS A 57 -3.49 24.17 11.36
CA LYS A 57 -4.50 24.05 10.29
C LYS A 57 -5.60 23.04 10.62
N TYR A 58 -5.29 21.96 11.32
CA TYR A 58 -6.23 20.89 11.66
C TYR A 58 -6.28 20.66 13.16
N ASN A 59 -7.44 20.92 13.75
CA ASN A 59 -7.72 20.64 15.16
C ASN A 59 -9.15 20.10 15.33
N GLY A 60 -9.45 19.55 16.52
CA GLY A 60 -10.79 19.08 16.87
C GLY A 60 -11.41 18.14 15.83
N GLN A 61 -12.53 18.56 15.24
CA GLN A 61 -13.28 17.76 14.27
C GLN A 61 -12.56 17.62 12.92
N ASP A 62 -11.85 18.65 12.46
CA ASP A 62 -11.13 18.60 11.20
C ASP A 62 -9.97 17.61 11.28
N LEU A 63 -9.26 17.56 12.42
CA LEU A 63 -8.25 16.54 12.68
C LEU A 63 -8.83 15.12 12.61
N ARG A 64 -10.02 14.89 13.20
CA ARG A 64 -10.69 13.58 13.12
C ARG A 64 -11.03 13.19 11.69
N ARG A 65 -11.42 14.14 10.83
CA ARG A 65 -11.67 13.86 9.39
C ARG A 65 -10.38 13.53 8.64
N VAL A 66 -9.26 14.18 8.98
CA VAL A 66 -7.96 13.82 8.41
C VAL A 66 -7.55 12.41 8.85
N GLU A 67 -7.63 12.11 10.16
CA GLU A 67 -7.29 10.78 10.68
C GLU A 67 -8.19 9.68 10.10
N ALA A 68 -9.48 9.93 9.90
CA ALA A 68 -10.36 8.97 9.22
C ALA A 68 -9.87 8.67 7.79
N ARG A 69 -9.43 9.69 7.04
CA ARG A 69 -8.85 9.51 5.70
C ARG A 69 -7.51 8.76 5.75
N VAL A 70 -6.65 9.04 6.74
CA VAL A 70 -5.40 8.31 6.99
C VAL A 70 -5.69 6.83 7.22
N VAL A 71 -6.64 6.52 8.11
CA VAL A 71 -7.04 5.15 8.44
C VAL A 71 -7.53 4.44 7.18
N THR A 72 -8.47 5.03 6.45
CA THR A 72 -9.02 4.44 5.23
C THR A 72 -7.94 4.19 4.18
N ALA A 73 -7.04 5.15 3.95
CA ALA A 73 -5.94 5.00 3.01
C ALA A 73 -4.98 3.88 3.41
N TYR A 74 -4.61 3.82 4.70
CA TYR A 74 -3.72 2.79 5.23
C TYR A 74 -4.35 1.39 5.13
N VAL A 75 -5.60 1.24 5.55
CA VAL A 75 -6.35 -0.01 5.45
C VAL A 75 -6.43 -0.49 4.01
N SER A 76 -6.75 0.41 3.07
CA SER A 76 -6.80 0.08 1.64
C SER A 76 -5.43 -0.38 1.12
N GLN A 77 -4.35 0.32 1.51
CA GLN A 77 -2.99 -0.07 1.14
C GLN A 77 -2.64 -1.47 1.68
N VAL A 78 -2.87 -1.73 2.96
CA VAL A 78 -2.57 -3.03 3.59
C VAL A 78 -3.42 -4.15 3.00
N ALA A 79 -4.71 -3.89 2.71
CA ALA A 79 -5.60 -4.84 2.05
C ALA A 79 -5.07 -5.24 0.66
N ASN A 80 -4.67 -4.24 -0.15
CA ASN A 80 -4.11 -4.48 -1.48
C ASN A 80 -2.80 -5.27 -1.43
N LEU A 81 -1.92 -4.94 -0.47
CA LEU A 81 -0.67 -5.68 -0.26
C LEU A 81 -0.93 -7.12 0.19
N CYS A 82 -1.88 -7.34 1.11
CA CYS A 82 -2.28 -8.68 1.51
C CYS A 82 -2.85 -9.49 0.33
N GLN A 83 -3.70 -8.89 -0.51
CA GLN A 83 -4.19 -9.55 -1.72
C GLN A 83 -3.03 -9.96 -2.63
N GLY A 84 -2.02 -9.10 -2.78
CA GLY A 84 -0.79 -9.41 -3.49
C GLY A 84 -0.05 -10.62 -2.90
N GLU A 85 0.12 -10.68 -1.58
CA GLU A 85 0.73 -11.82 -0.88
C GLU A 85 -0.07 -13.12 -1.07
N GLN A 86 -1.40 -13.05 -0.99
CA GLN A 86 -2.28 -14.21 -1.22
C GLN A 86 -2.15 -14.72 -2.65
N LEU A 87 -2.16 -13.82 -3.64
CA LEU A 87 -1.97 -14.19 -5.05
C LEU A 87 -0.58 -14.78 -5.29
N GLN A 88 0.46 -14.22 -4.66
CA GLN A 88 1.81 -14.77 -4.74
C GLN A 88 1.87 -16.19 -4.18
N LYS A 89 1.28 -16.42 -3.00
CA LYS A 89 1.20 -17.75 -2.40
C LYS A 89 0.45 -18.72 -3.30
N GLN A 90 -0.70 -18.31 -3.84
CA GLN A 90 -1.50 -19.13 -4.73
C GLN A 90 -0.72 -19.53 -5.98
N ARG A 91 0.00 -18.60 -6.62
CA ARG A 91 0.86 -18.92 -7.77
C ARG A 91 1.93 -19.96 -7.46
N LEU A 92 2.51 -19.93 -6.27
CA LEU A 92 3.48 -20.95 -5.84
C LEU A 92 2.80 -22.31 -5.66
N ILE A 93 1.61 -22.33 -5.05
CA ILE A 93 0.81 -23.55 -4.88
C ILE A 93 0.43 -24.13 -6.24
N ASP A 94 -0.06 -23.31 -7.17
CA ASP A 94 -0.45 -23.72 -8.52
C ASP A 94 0.74 -24.29 -9.29
N ALA A 95 1.89 -23.61 -9.26
CA ALA A 95 3.13 -24.10 -9.85
C ALA A 95 3.54 -25.46 -9.25
N SER A 96 3.37 -25.63 -7.94
CA SER A 96 3.67 -26.89 -7.27
C SER A 96 2.76 -28.06 -7.64
N ASN A 97 1.59 -27.78 -8.22
CA ASN A 97 0.62 -28.77 -8.66
C ASN A 97 0.68 -29.03 -10.17
N SER A 98 1.52 -28.28 -10.91
CA SER A 98 1.66 -28.42 -12.36
C SER A 98 2.19 -29.80 -12.78
N ILE A 99 1.47 -30.46 -13.68
CA ILE A 99 1.87 -31.75 -14.25
C ILE A 99 3.06 -31.64 -15.21
N LEU A 100 3.37 -30.43 -15.67
CA LEU A 100 4.44 -30.16 -16.63
C LEU A 100 5.82 -30.00 -15.97
N MET A 101 5.89 -30.01 -14.64
CA MET A 101 7.13 -29.79 -13.88
C MET A 101 7.67 -31.07 -13.25
N SER A 102 8.99 -31.13 -13.10
CA SER A 102 9.66 -32.23 -12.39
C SER A 102 9.21 -32.32 -10.92
N ARG A 103 9.36 -33.50 -10.30
CA ARG A 103 9.02 -33.69 -8.88
C ARG A 103 9.85 -32.77 -7.97
N THR A 104 11.13 -32.60 -8.27
CA THR A 104 12.04 -31.75 -7.48
C THR A 104 11.63 -30.29 -7.56
N ASP A 105 11.24 -29.80 -8.75
CA ASP A 105 10.82 -28.40 -8.89
C ASP A 105 9.49 -28.15 -8.19
N ARG A 106 8.50 -29.04 -8.32
CA ARG A 106 7.25 -28.95 -7.56
C ARG A 106 7.50 -28.84 -6.05
N GLN A 107 8.42 -29.65 -5.52
CA GLN A 107 8.77 -29.61 -4.10
C GLN A 107 9.39 -28.28 -3.68
N LYS A 108 10.23 -27.67 -4.53
CA LYS A 108 10.78 -26.32 -4.27
C LYS A 108 9.66 -25.27 -4.19
N TYR A 109 8.68 -25.31 -5.10
CA TYR A 109 7.56 -24.36 -5.06
C TYR A 109 6.68 -24.55 -3.82
N ARG A 110 6.44 -25.81 -3.38
CA ARG A 110 5.75 -26.07 -2.10
C ARG A 110 6.49 -25.48 -0.92
N ALA A 111 7.77 -25.81 -0.78
CA ALA A 111 8.59 -25.30 0.31
C ALA A 111 8.60 -23.76 0.34
N LYS A 112 8.70 -23.13 -0.84
CA LYS A 112 8.65 -21.67 -0.95
C LYS A 112 7.29 -21.09 -0.54
N ALA A 113 6.18 -21.76 -0.88
CA ALA A 113 4.84 -21.35 -0.48
C ALA A 113 4.64 -21.42 1.05
N ASP A 114 5.22 -22.44 1.68
CA ASP A 114 5.14 -22.65 3.13
C ASP A 114 5.97 -21.63 3.91
N THR A 115 7.13 -21.23 3.37
CA THR A 115 8.00 -20.21 3.98
C THR A 115 7.60 -18.77 3.65
N LEU A 116 6.58 -18.56 2.81
CA LEU A 116 6.20 -17.21 2.39
C LEU A 116 5.57 -16.45 3.58
N LEU A 117 6.26 -15.41 4.05
CA LEU A 117 5.75 -14.51 5.08
C LEU A 117 4.63 -13.63 4.49
N GLN A 118 3.48 -13.61 5.16
CA GLN A 118 2.31 -12.81 4.77
C GLN A 118 2.07 -11.70 5.79
N GLU A 119 3.08 -10.82 5.97
CA GLU A 119 3.09 -9.80 7.01
C GLU A 119 1.93 -8.81 6.85
N ASN A 120 1.62 -8.40 5.62
CA ASN A 120 0.53 -7.45 5.37
C ASN A 120 -0.84 -8.10 5.65
N CYS A 121 -1.00 -9.39 5.37
CA CYS A 121 -2.21 -10.11 5.76
C CYS A 121 -2.37 -10.27 7.27
N LEU A 122 -1.28 -10.45 8.01
CA LEU A 122 -1.32 -10.47 9.48
C LEU A 122 -1.73 -9.11 10.03
N GLU A 123 -1.17 -8.02 9.49
CA GLU A 123 -1.54 -6.67 9.86
C GLU A 123 -3.00 -6.35 9.51
N TYR A 124 -3.48 -6.77 8.33
CA TYR A 124 -4.87 -6.58 7.94
C TYR A 124 -5.84 -7.24 8.94
N LYS A 125 -5.54 -8.48 9.35
CA LYS A 125 -6.31 -9.19 10.39
C LYS A 125 -6.25 -8.48 11.74
N ARG A 126 -5.08 -7.95 12.13
CA ARG A 126 -4.93 -7.14 13.35
C ARG A 126 -5.87 -5.94 13.31
N LEU A 127 -5.91 -5.20 12.20
CA LEU A 127 -6.78 -4.04 12.02
C LEU A 127 -8.28 -4.41 12.09
N GLN A 128 -8.67 -5.58 11.58
CA GLN A 128 -10.03 -6.11 11.74
C GLN A 128 -10.36 -6.39 13.20
N THR A 129 -9.47 -7.08 13.94
CA THR A 129 -9.70 -7.39 15.37
C THR A 129 -9.81 -6.15 16.25
N MET A 130 -9.18 -5.04 15.84
CA MET A 130 -9.24 -3.75 16.54
C MET A 130 -10.48 -2.91 16.17
N GLY A 131 -11.37 -3.40 15.31
CA GLY A 131 -12.54 -2.66 14.82
C GLY A 131 -12.16 -1.42 13.99
N VAL A 132 -10.95 -1.39 13.44
CA VAL A 132 -10.49 -0.34 12.52
C VAL A 132 -11.19 -0.50 11.18
N VAL A 133 -11.34 -1.75 10.75
CA VAL A 133 -12.00 -2.21 9.52
C VAL A 133 -13.22 -3.02 9.94
N ASN A 134 -14.35 -2.81 9.25
CA ASN A 134 -15.56 -3.62 9.37
C ASN A 134 -15.52 -4.78 8.37
#